data_AF-A0A7N2M1W7-F1
#
_entry.id   AF-A0A7N2M1W7-F1
#
_cell.length_a   1.000
_cell.length_b   1.000
_cell.length_c   1.000
_cell.angle_alpha   90.00
_cell.angle_beta   90.00
_cell.angle_gamma   90.00
#
_symmetry.space_group_name_H-M   'P 1'
#
loop_
_entity.id
_entity.type
_entity.pdbx_description
1 polymer ?
#
loop_
_entity_poly.entity_id
_entity_poly.type
_entity_poly.pdbx_seq_one_letter_code
_entity_poly.pdbx_strand_id
1 'polypeptide(L)'
;MTLQKYGTMDSTSEGKARRVFHRRQLEARVTCELSYECHYEPNYILERVSYKEAFPVVICDPSASFNMSFRISRIGFVELQDEAALTLKCIEKCRDGGFEEIFMTKVDSAAKYDYCIRLDLKGKSEVHASGFCLDDECWRLYEQKVHSLLNRGLNNRAKLILVTWRNTLSECRIENGFSILDREPLLVGVSVSSLENAFRVVDICPNAENKEALKFRKFWGEKAELRRFKDGTIAESTDPMSFSGSLLEALEVLSKRLRLIQYIPLKVSSVQPLDPAFRFTSIFPPESHPLANDKGDVPRLQKLMPFCIQPLELEGSGNWPMDDIVIEKTKTAFLLKIGESLQNSWGMTCTATEDDVDVFMSGYVFRLKIWHERGLNKELFVRSQHSSMINGLQGCYPLYGPVVRIAKRWVASHLFSSCLVEEAVELLAAHLFLKPLPFNAPCSRITGFLRFLRLLSEYDWTFSAWLLT
;
A
#
# COMPACT_ATOMS: atom_id res chain seq x y z
N MET A 1 17.15 0.09 -54.68
CA MET A 1 17.19 -1.34 -55.06
C MET A 1 18.20 -1.99 -54.13
N THR A 2 17.86 -2.84 -53.15
CA THR A 2 16.85 -3.89 -53.12
C THR A 2 16.52 -4.22 -51.66
N LEU A 3 15.24 -4.10 -51.30
CA LEU A 3 14.56 -4.76 -50.18
C LEU A 3 14.46 -6.28 -50.45
N GLN A 4 14.29 -7.09 -49.39
CA GLN A 4 14.02 -8.57 -49.33
C GLN A 4 15.27 -9.41 -49.00
N LYS A 5 15.32 -10.32 -48.02
CA LYS A 5 14.35 -11.09 -47.20
C LYS A 5 14.96 -11.20 -45.78
N TYR A 6 14.26 -11.11 -44.66
CA TYR A 6 13.11 -11.90 -44.22
C TYR A 6 12.34 -11.16 -43.12
N GLY A 7 11.00 -11.24 -43.17
CA GLY A 7 10.12 -11.00 -42.02
C GLY A 7 9.32 -9.70 -42.02
N THR A 8 8.70 -9.34 -43.15
CA THR A 8 7.41 -8.63 -43.23
C THR A 8 7.00 -7.79 -41.99
N MET A 9 7.38 -6.51 -41.97
CA MET A 9 6.55 -5.43 -41.42
C MET A 9 5.33 -5.21 -42.32
N ASP A 10 4.55 -6.26 -42.57
CA ASP A 10 3.26 -6.15 -43.24
C ASP A 10 2.19 -6.23 -42.16
N SER A 11 1.49 -5.11 -41.93
CA SER A 11 0.34 -5.01 -41.03
C SER A 11 0.59 -5.41 -39.56
N THR A 12 1.71 -5.01 -38.96
CA THR A 12 1.70 -4.91 -37.50
C THR A 12 0.70 -3.83 -37.13
N SER A 13 -0.47 -4.23 -36.66
CA SER A 13 -1.41 -3.33 -36.00
C SER A 13 -0.63 -2.45 -35.03
N GLU A 14 -0.98 -1.17 -34.93
CA GLU A 14 -0.27 -0.19 -34.09
C GLU A 14 0.01 -0.74 -32.67
N GLY A 15 -0.90 -1.56 -32.14
CA GLY A 15 -0.72 -2.29 -30.88
C GLY A 15 0.49 -3.24 -30.83
N LYS A 16 0.81 -3.98 -31.91
CA LYS A 16 2.01 -4.83 -31.98
C LYS A 16 3.29 -3.99 -31.97
N ALA A 17 3.31 -2.87 -32.70
CA ALA A 17 4.46 -1.96 -32.72
C ALA A 17 4.71 -1.33 -31.34
N ARG A 18 3.64 -0.88 -30.66
CA ARG A 18 3.72 -0.35 -29.28
C ARG A 18 4.26 -1.38 -28.29
N ARG A 19 3.80 -2.64 -28.35
CA ARG A 19 4.31 -3.73 -27.50
C ARG A 19 5.82 -3.95 -27.69
N VAL A 20 6.28 -3.97 -28.95
CA VAL A 20 7.71 -4.11 -29.26
C VAL A 20 8.51 -2.92 -28.73
N PHE A 21 7.99 -1.70 -28.85
CA PHE A 21 8.66 -0.50 -28.34
C PHE A 21 8.83 -0.56 -26.81
N HIS A 22 7.77 -0.83 -26.05
CA HIS A 22 7.87 -0.92 -24.59
C HIS A 22 8.81 -2.06 -24.13
N ARG A 23 8.77 -3.21 -24.81
CA ARG A 23 9.70 -4.31 -24.51
C ARG A 23 11.16 -3.92 -24.76
N ARG A 24 11.43 -3.23 -25.86
CA ARG A 24 12.78 -2.72 -26.16
C ARG A 24 13.29 -1.72 -25.13
N GLN A 25 12.43 -0.88 -24.53
CA GLN A 25 12.84 0.03 -23.46
C GLN A 25 13.29 -0.71 -22.18
N LEU A 26 12.70 -1.89 -21.90
CA LEU A 26 13.10 -2.73 -20.76
C LEU A 26 14.39 -3.51 -21.00
N GLU A 27 14.56 -4.01 -22.22
CA GLU A 27 15.77 -4.74 -22.63
C GLU A 27 16.96 -3.79 -22.82
N ALA A 28 16.70 -2.51 -23.07
CA ALA A 28 17.71 -1.48 -23.16
C ALA A 28 18.42 -1.31 -21.81
N ARG A 29 19.70 -1.67 -21.74
CA ARG A 29 20.53 -1.32 -20.57
C ARG A 29 20.67 0.21 -20.49
N VAL A 30 20.94 0.76 -19.29
CA VAL A 30 21.32 2.19 -19.11
C VAL A 30 22.45 2.60 -20.08
N THR A 31 23.24 1.61 -20.51
CA THR A 31 24.12 1.65 -21.67
C THR A 31 23.54 0.82 -22.83
N CYS A 32 22.55 1.34 -23.56
CA CYS A 32 22.03 0.62 -24.71
C CYS A 32 22.83 0.99 -25.96
N GLU A 33 23.76 0.11 -26.33
CA GLU A 33 24.05 -0.11 -27.73
C GLU A 33 22.80 -0.72 -28.37
N LEU A 34 22.05 0.10 -29.11
CA LEU A 34 21.31 -0.41 -30.27
C LEU A 34 22.36 -0.74 -31.33
N SER A 35 23.11 -1.83 -31.13
CA SER A 35 24.06 -2.34 -32.10
C SER A 35 23.29 -2.99 -33.24
N TYR A 36 22.89 -2.18 -34.21
CA TYR A 36 22.90 -2.67 -35.58
C TYR A 36 24.37 -2.77 -35.99
N GLU A 37 24.85 -4.00 -36.21
CA GLU A 37 26.16 -4.26 -36.83
C GLU A 37 26.16 -3.62 -38.22
N CYS A 38 26.61 -2.36 -38.29
CA CYS A 38 27.03 -1.74 -39.52
C CYS A 38 28.55 -1.72 -39.52
N HIS A 39 29.13 -2.52 -40.40
CA HIS A 39 30.56 -2.55 -40.69
C HIS A 39 31.04 -1.21 -41.25
N TYR A 40 31.37 -0.20 -40.43
CA TYR A 40 32.12 0.97 -40.89
C TYR A 40 33.02 1.61 -39.81
N GLU A 41 34.21 2.00 -40.29
CA GLU A 41 35.36 2.79 -39.78
C GLU A 41 35.64 2.96 -38.26
N PRO A 42 36.91 2.82 -37.84
CA PRO A 42 37.33 2.89 -36.42
C PRO A 42 37.14 4.26 -35.74
N ASN A 43 37.02 5.36 -36.49
CA ASN A 43 36.85 6.71 -35.93
C ASN A 43 35.49 6.90 -35.22
N TYR A 44 34.43 6.26 -35.68
CA TYR A 44 33.10 6.34 -35.06
C TYR A 44 33.00 5.59 -33.73
N ILE A 45 33.90 4.63 -33.49
CA ILE A 45 33.93 3.85 -32.24
C ILE A 45 34.49 4.71 -31.10
N LEU A 46 35.54 5.50 -31.37
CA LEU A 46 36.17 6.40 -30.40
C LEU A 46 35.21 7.50 -29.90
N GLU A 47 34.46 8.12 -30.80
CA GLU A 47 33.48 9.17 -30.44
C GLU A 47 32.35 8.61 -29.55
N ARG A 48 31.90 7.38 -29.82
CA ARG A 48 30.87 6.71 -29.03
C ARG A 48 31.35 6.27 -27.65
N VAL A 49 32.63 5.91 -27.51
CA VAL A 49 33.24 5.65 -26.19
C VAL A 49 33.26 6.94 -25.36
N SER A 50 33.60 8.08 -25.97
CA SER A 50 33.56 9.38 -25.30
C SER A 50 32.15 9.74 -24.80
N TYR A 51 31.09 9.42 -25.57
CA TYR A 51 29.72 9.64 -25.09
C TYR A 51 29.33 8.79 -23.89
N LYS A 52 29.81 7.54 -23.80
CA LYS A 52 29.55 6.68 -22.63
C LYS A 52 30.21 7.22 -21.36
N GLU A 53 31.31 7.95 -21.50
CA GLU A 53 31.99 8.61 -20.38
C GLU A 53 31.32 9.93 -20.00
N ALA A 54 30.81 10.68 -20.99
CA ALA A 54 30.23 12.00 -20.78
C ALA A 54 28.75 11.99 -20.37
N PHE A 55 27.95 11.01 -20.83
CA PHE A 55 26.49 11.02 -20.62
C PHE A 55 26.00 9.82 -19.81
N PRO A 56 24.99 10.03 -18.94
CA PRO A 56 24.39 8.94 -18.18
C PRO A 56 23.58 7.96 -19.02
N VAL A 57 23.07 8.41 -20.17
CA VAL A 57 22.24 7.63 -21.10
C VAL A 57 22.65 8.00 -22.53
N VAL A 58 22.98 6.99 -23.33
CA VAL A 58 23.44 7.17 -24.71
C VAL A 58 22.53 6.38 -25.64
N ILE A 59 21.80 7.08 -26.49
CA ILE A 59 21.03 6.51 -27.60
C ILE A 59 21.47 7.24 -28.86
N CYS A 60 22.19 6.55 -29.73
CA CYS A 60 22.68 7.10 -30.99
C CYS A 60 22.09 6.31 -32.16
N ASP A 61 21.79 7.01 -33.25
CA ASP A 61 21.51 6.37 -34.52
C ASP A 61 22.83 6.05 -35.25
N PRO A 62 22.95 4.91 -35.96
CA PRO A 62 24.17 4.58 -36.68
C PRO A 62 24.63 5.63 -37.70
N SER A 63 23.70 6.41 -38.26
CA SER A 63 23.95 7.46 -39.25
C SER A 63 24.09 8.86 -38.65
N ALA A 64 23.82 9.04 -37.35
CA ALA A 64 23.89 10.32 -36.67
C ALA A 64 25.09 10.41 -35.71
N SER A 65 25.81 11.54 -35.74
CA SER A 65 26.94 11.84 -34.86
C SER A 65 26.50 12.58 -33.57
N PHE A 66 25.31 12.31 -33.03
CA PHE A 66 24.83 12.95 -31.81
C PHE A 66 24.03 11.99 -30.92
N ASN A 67 24.05 12.25 -29.62
CA ASN A 67 23.27 11.50 -28.62
C ASN A 67 21.84 12.04 -28.54
N MET A 68 20.85 11.23 -28.94
CA MET A 68 19.43 11.59 -28.87
C MET A 68 18.90 11.72 -27.43
N SER A 69 19.55 11.06 -26.47
CA SER A 69 19.18 11.08 -25.05
C SER A 69 20.02 12.04 -24.21
N PHE A 70 20.69 13.02 -24.80
CA PHE A 70 21.61 13.92 -24.07
C PHE A 70 20.96 14.68 -22.90
N ARG A 71 19.64 14.91 -22.92
CA ARG A 71 18.89 15.55 -21.83
C ARG A 71 18.26 14.58 -20.82
N ILE A 72 18.36 13.27 -21.05
CA ILE A 72 17.75 12.27 -20.19
C ILE A 72 18.71 11.98 -19.03
N SER A 73 18.27 12.25 -17.81
CA SER A 73 19.04 11.89 -16.62
C SER A 73 18.98 10.38 -16.38
N ARG A 74 19.98 9.83 -15.68
CA ARG A 74 19.98 8.41 -15.28
C ARG A 74 18.69 8.03 -14.54
N ILE A 75 18.21 8.91 -13.67
CA ILE A 75 17.01 8.69 -12.86
C ILE A 75 15.75 8.70 -13.73
N GLY A 76 15.65 9.67 -14.65
CA GLY A 76 14.53 9.74 -15.59
C GLY A 76 14.47 8.54 -16.54
N PHE A 77 15.61 7.97 -16.91
CA PHE A 77 15.64 6.73 -17.70
C PHE A 77 15.18 5.51 -16.89
N VAL A 78 15.63 5.36 -15.64
CA VAL A 78 15.13 4.28 -14.76
C VAL A 78 13.62 4.40 -14.54
N GLU A 79 13.10 5.62 -14.37
CA GLU A 79 11.66 5.85 -14.29
C GLU A 79 10.95 5.44 -15.59
N LEU A 80 11.49 5.79 -16.76
CA LEU A 80 10.93 5.39 -18.05
C LEU A 80 10.87 3.86 -18.19
N GLN A 81 11.89 3.16 -17.72
CA GLN A 81 11.90 1.69 -17.69
C GLN A 81 10.81 1.14 -16.77
N ASP A 82 10.66 1.71 -15.56
CA ASP A 82 9.61 1.33 -14.63
C ASP A 82 8.20 1.55 -15.24
N GLU A 83 7.96 2.67 -15.92
CA GLU A 83 6.70 2.94 -16.63
C GLU A 83 6.45 1.98 -17.80
N ALA A 84 7.50 1.65 -18.57
CA ALA A 84 7.41 0.67 -19.63
C ALA A 84 7.04 -0.72 -19.08
N ALA A 85 7.58 -1.11 -17.91
CA ALA A 85 7.24 -2.36 -17.25
C ALA A 85 5.77 -2.40 -16.83
N LEU A 86 5.28 -1.32 -16.22
CA LEU A 86 3.87 -1.19 -15.82
C LEU A 86 2.93 -1.25 -17.02
N THR A 87 3.29 -0.56 -18.10
CA THR A 87 2.52 -0.57 -19.34
C THR A 87 2.43 -1.97 -19.93
N LEU A 88 3.54 -2.71 -20.01
CA LEU A 88 3.51 -4.10 -20.49
C LEU A 88 2.66 -4.99 -19.59
N LYS A 89 2.79 -4.87 -18.27
CA LYS A 89 1.96 -5.61 -17.32
C LYS A 89 0.47 -5.30 -17.50
N CYS A 90 0.12 -4.05 -17.78
CA CYS A 90 -1.24 -3.64 -18.08
C CYS A 90 -1.74 -4.28 -19.39
N ILE A 91 -0.94 -4.23 -20.46
CA ILE A 91 -1.28 -4.87 -21.74
C ILE A 91 -1.49 -6.38 -21.58
N GLU A 92 -0.64 -7.05 -20.79
CA GLU A 92 -0.75 -8.49 -20.53
C GLU A 92 -1.98 -8.84 -19.70
N LYS A 93 -2.28 -8.06 -18.64
CA LYS A 93 -3.41 -8.30 -17.75
C LYS A 93 -4.76 -7.95 -18.40
N CYS A 94 -4.82 -6.81 -19.09
CA CYS A 94 -6.07 -6.29 -19.65
C CYS A 94 -6.36 -6.78 -21.08
N ARG A 95 -5.42 -7.48 -21.72
CA ARG A 95 -5.52 -7.91 -23.14
C ARG A 95 -5.88 -6.74 -24.07
N ASP A 96 -7.14 -6.65 -24.49
CA ASP A 96 -7.66 -5.61 -25.38
C ASP A 96 -8.34 -4.44 -24.63
N GLY A 97 -8.54 -4.57 -23.30
CA GLY A 97 -9.28 -3.62 -22.46
C GLY A 97 -8.43 -2.62 -21.67
N GLY A 98 -7.12 -2.53 -21.90
CA GLY A 98 -6.20 -1.68 -21.10
C GLY A 98 -6.04 -0.24 -21.60
N PHE A 99 -6.84 0.19 -22.57
CA PHE A 99 -6.64 1.48 -23.23
C PHE A 99 -6.88 2.66 -22.28
N GLU A 100 -7.93 2.59 -21.46
CA GLU A 100 -8.29 3.62 -20.50
C GLU A 100 -7.19 3.79 -19.43
N GLU A 101 -6.68 2.69 -18.88
CA GLU A 101 -5.63 2.72 -17.88
C GLU A 101 -4.31 3.29 -18.44
N ILE A 102 -3.94 2.94 -19.67
CA ILE A 102 -2.64 3.32 -20.25
C ILE A 102 -2.67 4.76 -20.80
N PHE A 103 -3.75 5.16 -21.47
CA PHE A 103 -3.77 6.39 -22.27
C PHE A 103 -4.69 7.48 -21.75
N MET A 104 -5.79 7.12 -21.08
CA MET A 104 -6.81 8.08 -20.65
C MET A 104 -6.66 8.47 -19.18
N THR A 105 -6.07 7.60 -18.37
CA THR A 105 -5.90 7.82 -16.94
C THR A 105 -4.69 8.73 -16.67
N LYS A 106 -4.96 10.00 -16.36
CA LYS A 106 -3.90 10.98 -16.05
C LYS A 106 -3.22 10.68 -14.71
N VAL A 107 -1.98 10.25 -14.67
CA VAL A 107 -1.26 9.98 -13.40
C VAL A 107 -0.68 11.27 -12.80
N ASP A 108 -1.23 11.72 -11.66
CA ASP A 108 -0.66 12.86 -10.92
C ASP A 108 0.54 12.43 -10.07
N SER A 109 1.56 13.28 -9.97
CA SER A 109 2.78 12.96 -9.20
C SER A 109 2.49 12.62 -7.73
N ALA A 110 1.50 13.28 -7.11
CA ALA A 110 1.11 13.00 -5.72
C ALA A 110 0.45 11.62 -5.52
N ALA A 111 -0.22 11.10 -6.56
CA ALA A 111 -0.81 9.77 -6.55
C ALA A 111 0.17 8.70 -7.04
N LYS A 112 1.23 9.07 -7.76
CA LYS A 112 2.22 8.16 -8.33
C LYS A 112 3.14 7.56 -7.25
N TYR A 113 3.73 8.39 -6.41
CA TYR A 113 4.70 7.98 -5.39
C TYR A 113 4.04 7.70 -4.04
N ASP A 114 4.68 6.88 -3.21
CA ASP A 114 4.20 6.56 -1.86
C ASP A 114 4.48 7.70 -0.87
N TYR A 115 5.60 8.39 -1.05
CA TYR A 115 5.95 9.58 -0.28
C TYR A 115 6.34 10.71 -1.23
N CYS A 116 5.78 11.89 -0.97
CA CYS A 116 6.14 13.12 -1.68
C CYS A 116 6.73 14.10 -0.66
N ILE A 117 7.95 14.56 -0.93
CA ILE A 117 8.65 15.54 -0.08
C ILE A 117 8.83 16.82 -0.88
N ARG A 118 8.50 17.94 -0.26
CA ARG A 118 8.70 19.29 -0.80
C ARG A 118 9.84 19.95 -0.05
N LEU A 119 10.95 20.23 -0.74
CA LEU A 119 12.11 20.92 -0.19
C LEU A 119 12.09 22.38 -0.64
N ASP A 120 11.86 23.28 0.31
CA ASP A 120 11.99 24.72 0.07
C ASP A 120 13.45 25.15 0.25
N LEU A 121 14.05 25.62 -0.84
CA LEU A 121 15.45 26.05 -0.89
C LEU A 121 15.57 27.58 -0.99
N LYS A 122 14.46 28.31 -0.90
CA LYS A 122 14.43 29.75 -1.10
C LYS A 122 15.37 30.49 -0.14
N GLY A 123 16.24 31.33 -0.68
CA GLY A 123 17.13 32.20 0.11
C GLY A 123 18.28 31.48 0.82
N LYS A 124 18.55 30.20 0.49
CA LYS A 124 19.72 29.49 1.02
C LYS A 124 20.96 29.81 0.18
N SER A 125 21.92 30.52 0.78
CA SER A 125 23.15 31.00 0.13
C SER A 125 24.06 29.91 -0.45
N GLU A 126 23.89 28.65 -0.04
CA GLU A 126 24.60 27.49 -0.61
C GLU A 126 24.03 27.02 -1.95
N VAL A 127 22.89 27.58 -2.37
CA VAL A 127 22.21 27.29 -3.64
C VAL A 127 22.52 28.42 -4.63
N HIS A 128 23.51 28.22 -5.49
CA HIS A 128 23.93 29.22 -6.48
C HIS A 128 23.89 28.65 -7.89
N ALA A 129 23.69 29.53 -8.87
CA ALA A 129 23.90 29.19 -10.26
C ALA A 129 25.37 28.80 -10.44
N SER A 130 25.60 27.62 -11.03
CA SER A 130 26.90 27.28 -11.58
C SER A 130 27.29 28.38 -12.59
N GLY A 131 28.58 28.67 -12.72
CA GLY A 131 29.09 29.76 -13.56
C GLY A 131 28.53 29.77 -15.00
N PHE A 132 28.70 30.89 -15.71
CA PHE A 132 28.21 31.04 -17.08
C PHE A 132 28.82 29.98 -18.03
N CYS A 133 27.99 29.42 -18.92
CA CYS A 133 28.39 28.47 -19.97
C CYS A 133 29.02 27.17 -19.46
N LEU A 134 28.60 26.67 -18.30
CA LEU A 134 28.94 25.32 -17.88
C LEU A 134 28.01 24.30 -18.55
N ASP A 135 28.58 23.18 -18.99
CA ASP A 135 27.83 22.07 -19.58
C ASP A 135 26.85 21.44 -18.57
N ASP A 136 27.17 21.52 -17.27
CA ASP A 136 26.31 21.06 -16.19
C ASP A 136 25.33 22.14 -15.74
N GLU A 137 24.08 21.96 -16.13
CA GLU A 137 22.93 22.73 -15.64
C GLU A 137 22.87 22.71 -14.10
N CYS A 138 22.94 23.88 -13.47
CA CYS A 138 22.95 24.02 -12.01
C CYS A 138 21.84 23.23 -11.29
N TRP A 139 20.58 23.29 -11.76
CA TRP A 139 19.48 22.56 -11.14
C TRP A 139 19.67 21.04 -11.20
N ARG A 140 20.30 20.50 -12.25
CA ARG A 140 20.62 19.07 -12.38
C ARG A 140 21.62 18.62 -11.33
N LEU A 141 22.62 19.45 -11.02
CA LEU A 141 23.58 19.16 -9.96
C LEU A 141 22.89 19.03 -8.61
N TYR A 142 21.92 19.90 -8.30
CA TYR A 142 21.14 19.80 -7.06
C TYR A 142 20.18 18.62 -7.05
N GLU A 143 19.50 18.31 -8.17
CA GLU A 143 18.70 17.09 -8.31
C GLU A 143 19.54 15.84 -7.99
N GLN A 144 20.73 15.74 -8.58
CA GLN A 144 21.66 14.63 -8.35
C GLN A 144 22.21 14.60 -6.91
N LYS A 145 22.52 15.76 -6.32
CA LYS A 145 23.00 15.86 -4.93
C LYS A 145 21.94 15.38 -3.94
N VAL A 146 20.70 15.84 -4.09
CA VAL A 146 19.58 15.41 -3.25
C VAL A 146 19.26 13.93 -3.49
N HIS A 147 19.22 13.50 -4.75
CA HIS A 147 19.00 12.09 -5.08
C HIS A 147 20.07 11.19 -4.45
N SER A 148 21.37 11.51 -4.62
CA SER A 148 22.46 10.69 -4.07
C SER A 148 22.43 10.63 -2.55
N LEU A 149 22.05 11.72 -1.88
CA LEU A 149 21.87 11.77 -0.44
C LEU A 149 20.72 10.85 0.02
N LEU A 150 19.56 10.98 -0.62
CA LEU A 150 18.37 10.18 -0.29
C LEU A 150 18.56 8.71 -0.64
N ASN A 151 19.18 8.41 -1.77
CA ASN A 151 19.49 7.05 -2.19
C ASN A 151 20.46 6.37 -1.20
N ARG A 152 21.45 7.11 -0.67
CA ARG A 152 22.35 6.60 0.38
C ARG A 152 21.64 6.45 1.74
N GLY A 153 20.73 7.37 2.07
CA GLY A 153 20.00 7.36 3.35
C GLY A 153 18.89 6.32 3.43
N LEU A 154 18.07 6.22 2.38
CA LEU A 154 16.96 5.28 2.31
C LEU A 154 17.41 3.89 1.87
N ASN A 155 18.48 3.79 1.07
CA ASN A 155 19.02 2.52 0.59
C ASN A 155 17.89 1.61 0.02
N ASN A 156 17.86 0.33 0.38
CA ASN A 156 16.85 -0.63 -0.04
C ASN A 156 15.45 -0.40 0.58
N ARG A 157 15.19 0.69 1.34
CA ARG A 157 13.83 1.10 1.75
C ARG A 157 13.04 1.70 0.57
N ALA A 158 13.74 2.35 -0.36
CA ALA A 158 13.17 2.93 -1.55
C ALA A 158 13.44 2.05 -2.77
N LYS A 159 12.43 1.88 -3.63
CA LYS A 159 12.58 1.29 -4.97
C LYS A 159 13.11 2.33 -5.95
N LEU A 160 12.47 3.50 -5.94
CA LEU A 160 12.70 4.58 -6.87
C LEU A 160 12.62 5.90 -6.09
N ILE A 161 13.56 6.80 -6.35
CA ILE A 161 13.57 8.15 -5.83
C ILE A 161 13.65 9.07 -7.04
N LEU A 162 12.57 9.78 -7.34
CA LEU A 162 12.60 10.85 -8.33
C LEU A 162 12.83 12.17 -7.61
N VAL A 163 13.81 12.93 -8.08
CA VAL A 163 14.02 14.32 -7.65
C VAL A 163 13.83 15.21 -8.86
N THR A 164 12.96 16.20 -8.74
CA THR A 164 12.69 17.13 -9.84
C THR A 164 12.62 18.54 -9.29
N TRP A 165 13.39 19.43 -9.91
CA TRP A 165 13.38 20.84 -9.59
C TRP A 165 12.96 21.61 -10.84
N ARG A 166 11.63 21.78 -10.99
CA ARG A 166 11.03 22.47 -12.14
C ARG A 166 11.26 23.98 -11.99
N ASN A 167 12.43 24.43 -12.43
CA ASN A 167 12.85 25.82 -12.25
C ASN A 167 12.53 26.71 -13.46
N THR A 168 11.87 26.18 -14.49
CA THR A 168 11.41 26.95 -15.64
C THR A 168 10.02 27.52 -15.35
N LEU A 169 9.94 28.84 -15.29
CA LEU A 169 8.67 29.57 -15.21
C LEU A 169 7.87 29.35 -16.51
N SER A 170 6.55 29.20 -16.40
CA SER A 170 5.64 29.39 -17.55
C SER A 170 5.68 30.82 -18.08
N GLU A 171 6.02 31.79 -17.23
CA GLU A 171 6.18 33.22 -17.54
C GLU A 171 7.68 33.59 -17.54
N CYS A 172 8.40 33.25 -18.61
CA CYS A 172 9.80 33.66 -18.75
C CYS A 172 9.88 35.17 -19.01
N ARG A 173 10.31 35.97 -18.02
CA ARG A 173 10.72 37.36 -18.23
C ARG A 173 12.19 37.38 -18.63
N ILE A 174 12.43 37.61 -19.93
CA ILE A 174 13.78 37.63 -20.55
C ILE A 174 14.72 38.58 -19.78
N GLU A 175 14.19 39.70 -19.27
CA GLU A 175 14.92 40.72 -18.49
C GLU A 175 15.61 40.18 -17.24
N ASN A 176 15.06 39.12 -16.62
CA ASN A 176 15.61 38.53 -15.38
C ASN A 176 16.49 37.31 -15.65
N GLY A 177 16.55 36.79 -16.88
CA GLY A 177 17.30 35.58 -17.23
C GLY A 177 17.02 34.36 -16.33
N PHE A 178 17.96 33.42 -16.28
CA PHE A 178 17.97 32.29 -15.33
C PHE A 178 18.60 32.65 -13.97
N SER A 179 18.68 33.94 -13.63
CA SER A 179 19.48 34.43 -12.49
C SER A 179 18.90 34.07 -11.11
N ILE A 180 17.63 33.65 -11.04
CA ILE A 180 16.97 33.28 -9.79
C ILE A 180 16.61 31.79 -9.87
N LEU A 181 17.37 30.98 -9.15
CA LEU A 181 17.12 29.57 -8.93
C LEU A 181 16.57 29.42 -7.51
N ASP A 182 15.39 28.81 -7.32
CA ASP A 182 14.69 28.59 -6.01
C ASP A 182 13.25 29.13 -5.90
N ARG A 183 12.64 29.63 -6.99
CA ARG A 183 11.26 30.14 -6.93
C ARG A 183 10.24 29.04 -6.62
N GLU A 184 10.47 27.87 -7.20
CA GLU A 184 9.66 26.67 -6.96
C GLU A 184 10.43 25.71 -6.05
N PRO A 185 9.70 24.98 -5.17
CA PRO A 185 10.31 23.98 -4.32
C PRO A 185 10.86 22.82 -5.17
N LEU A 186 11.92 22.21 -4.67
CA LEU A 186 12.40 20.94 -5.20
C LEU A 186 11.48 19.83 -4.71
N LEU A 187 10.95 19.03 -5.64
CA LEU A 187 10.01 17.95 -5.34
C LEU A 187 10.73 16.62 -5.39
N VAL A 188 10.43 15.77 -4.40
CA VAL A 188 10.96 14.42 -4.32
C VAL A 188 9.78 13.45 -4.24
N GLY A 189 9.74 12.48 -5.16
CA GLY A 189 8.85 11.33 -5.11
C GLY A 189 9.63 10.08 -4.70
N VAL A 190 9.13 9.34 -3.71
CA VAL A 190 9.72 8.07 -3.27
C VAL A 190 8.70 6.96 -3.41
N SER A 191 9.05 5.93 -4.18
CA SER A 191 8.33 4.66 -4.21
C SER A 191 9.03 3.65 -3.31
N VAL A 192 8.25 2.91 -2.54
CA VAL A 192 8.77 1.89 -1.61
C VAL A 192 9.08 0.59 -2.34
N SER A 193 10.17 -0.07 -1.94
CA SER A 193 10.58 -1.38 -2.48
C SER A 193 9.75 -2.52 -1.91
N SER A 194 9.71 -2.64 -0.59
CA SER A 194 8.87 -3.56 0.16
C SER A 194 8.52 -2.97 1.51
N LEU A 195 7.37 -3.37 2.05
CA LEU A 195 6.89 -2.94 3.36
C LEU A 195 7.86 -3.33 4.47
N GLU A 196 8.40 -4.54 4.43
CA GLU A 196 9.39 -5.02 5.41
C GLU A 196 10.64 -4.13 5.44
N ASN A 197 11.18 -3.78 4.27
CA ASN A 197 12.34 -2.91 4.20
C ASN A 197 12.00 -1.49 4.64
N ALA A 198 10.88 -0.93 4.19
CA ALA A 198 10.51 0.45 4.51
C ALA A 198 10.23 0.67 6.00
N PHE A 199 9.55 -0.27 6.66
CA PHE A 199 9.12 -0.12 8.06
C PHE A 199 10.06 -0.76 9.09
N ARG A 200 11.21 -1.32 8.68
CA ARG A 200 12.20 -1.83 9.63
C ARG A 200 12.65 -0.72 10.60
N VAL A 201 12.78 -1.08 11.86
CA VAL A 201 13.15 -0.13 12.92
C VAL A 201 14.62 0.27 12.83
N VAL A 202 15.49 -0.61 12.35
CA VAL A 202 16.94 -0.41 12.38
C VAL A 202 17.56 -0.61 10.99
N ASP A 203 18.50 0.27 10.63
CA ASP A 203 19.36 0.12 9.45
C ASP A 203 20.69 -0.53 9.83
N ILE A 204 20.96 -1.70 9.24
CA ILE A 204 22.13 -2.50 9.56
C ILE A 204 23.20 -2.30 8.47
N CYS A 205 24.42 -1.96 8.89
CA CYS A 205 25.59 -2.00 8.02
C CYS A 205 26.02 -3.47 7.84
N PRO A 206 26.11 -4.00 6.60
CA PRO A 206 26.37 -5.42 6.36
C PRO A 206 27.66 -5.95 6.97
N ASN A 207 28.67 -5.09 7.19
CA ASN A 207 29.94 -5.49 7.76
C ASN A 207 30.55 -4.37 8.62
N ALA A 208 30.64 -4.58 9.93
CA ALA A 208 31.11 -3.59 10.90
C ALA A 208 32.64 -3.36 10.89
N GLU A 209 33.40 -4.26 10.26
CA GLU A 209 34.87 -4.28 10.28
C GLU A 209 35.50 -3.79 8.97
N ASN A 210 34.70 -3.58 7.92
CA ASN A 210 35.19 -3.15 6.60
C ASN A 210 35.19 -1.61 6.44
N LYS A 211 35.86 -1.09 5.39
CA LYS A 211 35.86 0.32 4.96
C LYS A 211 34.45 0.90 4.77
N GLU A 212 33.44 0.06 4.55
CA GLU A 212 32.03 0.46 4.44
C GLU A 212 31.46 0.94 5.77
N ALA A 213 31.86 0.35 6.91
CA ALA A 213 31.46 0.82 8.23
C ALA A 213 31.96 2.24 8.52
N LEU A 214 33.17 2.58 8.07
CA LEU A 214 33.69 3.94 8.18
C LEU A 214 32.88 4.94 7.35
N LYS A 215 32.49 4.57 6.12
CA LYS A 215 31.60 5.38 5.28
C LYS A 215 30.22 5.56 5.91
N PHE A 216 29.68 4.49 6.50
CA PHE A 216 28.39 4.50 7.19
C PHE A 216 28.41 5.42 8.42
N ARG A 217 29.41 5.27 9.30
CA ARG A 217 29.59 6.14 10.48
C ARG A 217 29.82 7.59 10.08
N LYS A 218 30.64 7.85 9.05
CA LYS A 218 30.86 9.21 8.54
C LYS A 218 29.58 9.84 8.00
N PHE A 219 28.71 9.04 7.39
CA PHE A 219 27.45 9.52 6.83
C PHE A 219 26.39 9.82 7.90
N TRP A 220 26.19 8.90 8.84
CA TRP A 220 25.16 9.02 9.88
C TRP A 220 25.61 9.82 11.11
N GLY A 221 26.92 10.01 11.30
CA GLY A 221 27.49 10.76 12.40
C GLY A 221 27.08 10.20 13.75
N GLU A 222 26.52 11.07 14.60
CA GLU A 222 26.07 10.75 15.96
C GLU A 222 24.92 9.74 16.01
N LYS A 223 24.19 9.53 14.89
CA LYS A 223 23.11 8.54 14.80
C LYS A 223 23.61 7.10 14.63
N ALA A 224 24.90 6.91 14.32
CA ALA A 224 25.47 5.57 14.15
C ALA A 224 25.94 5.01 15.50
N GLU A 225 25.22 4.02 16.02
CA GLU A 225 25.60 3.29 17.22
C GLU A 225 26.07 1.86 16.90
N LEU A 226 27.00 1.34 17.72
CA LEU A 226 27.36 -0.08 17.70
C LEU A 226 26.44 -0.85 18.63
N ARG A 227 25.55 -1.66 18.05
CA ARG A 227 24.63 -2.52 18.81
C ARG A 227 24.97 -3.98 18.56
N ARG A 228 25.17 -4.75 19.65
CA ARG A 228 25.30 -6.22 19.57
C ARG A 228 23.90 -6.82 19.53
N PHE A 229 23.55 -7.44 18.40
CA PHE A 229 22.36 -8.26 18.29
C PHE A 229 22.71 -9.67 18.80
N LYS A 230 21.92 -10.21 19.72
CA LYS A 230 21.92 -11.63 20.08
C LYS A 230 20.80 -12.22 19.22
N ASP A 231 21.11 -12.96 18.16
CA ASP A 231 20.10 -13.30 17.14
C ASP A 231 18.81 -13.90 17.75
N GLY A 232 17.67 -13.24 17.51
CA GLY A 232 16.34 -13.58 18.06
C GLY A 232 15.43 -12.35 18.14
N THR A 233 14.91 -11.92 16.99
CA THR A 233 14.31 -10.60 16.73
C THR A 233 13.15 -10.22 17.65
N ILE A 234 13.30 -9.14 18.42
CA ILE A 234 12.18 -8.34 18.91
C ILE A 234 12.43 -6.91 18.49
N ALA A 235 11.69 -6.49 17.46
CA ALA A 235 11.47 -5.08 17.18
C ALA A 235 10.15 -4.71 17.88
N GLU A 236 10.22 -3.84 18.89
CA GLU A 236 9.03 -3.10 19.28
C GLU A 236 8.71 -2.12 18.15
N SER A 237 7.80 -2.54 17.27
CA SER A 237 7.07 -1.60 16.45
C SER A 237 5.93 -1.04 17.29
N THR A 238 5.91 0.27 17.46
CA THR A 238 4.65 0.98 17.76
C THR A 238 3.87 1.09 16.45
N ASP A 239 3.63 -0.05 15.82
CA ASP A 239 2.73 -0.12 14.68
C ASP A 239 1.32 0.02 15.24
N PRO A 240 0.41 0.78 14.62
CA PRO A 240 -1.00 0.77 14.97
C PRO A 240 -1.65 -0.63 14.88
N MET A 241 -0.90 -1.64 14.45
CA MET A 241 -1.23 -3.07 14.45
C MET A 241 -0.92 -3.76 15.80
N SER A 242 -0.13 -3.18 16.71
CA SER A 242 0.16 -3.80 18.02
C SER A 242 -1.06 -3.79 18.95
N PHE A 243 -1.98 -2.84 18.76
CA PHE A 243 -3.21 -2.70 19.55
C PHE A 243 -4.12 -3.93 19.44
N SER A 244 -4.06 -4.71 18.36
CA SER A 244 -4.91 -5.89 18.17
C SER A 244 -4.40 -7.15 18.85
N GLY A 245 -3.16 -7.18 19.36
CA GLY A 245 -2.56 -8.40 19.92
C GLY A 245 -3.36 -8.97 21.09
N SER A 246 -3.66 -8.12 22.08
CA SER A 246 -4.44 -8.52 23.27
C SER A 246 -5.89 -8.86 22.95
N LEU A 247 -6.49 -8.19 21.96
CA LEU A 247 -7.85 -8.46 21.47
C LEU A 247 -7.93 -9.83 20.77
N LEU A 248 -6.95 -10.14 19.91
CA LEU A 248 -6.85 -11.43 19.23
C LEU A 248 -6.62 -12.57 20.21
N GLU A 249 -5.75 -12.37 21.19
CA GLU A 249 -5.51 -13.34 22.26
C GLU A 249 -6.78 -13.61 23.09
N ALA A 250 -7.51 -12.54 23.48
CA ALA A 250 -8.78 -12.67 24.19
C ALA A 250 -9.82 -13.46 23.39
N LEU A 251 -9.95 -13.18 22.07
CA LEU A 251 -10.83 -13.95 21.20
C LEU A 251 -10.40 -15.42 21.10
N GLU A 252 -9.11 -15.71 21.00
CA GLU A 252 -8.61 -17.08 20.89
C GLU A 252 -8.93 -17.89 22.15
N VAL A 253 -8.75 -17.28 23.33
CA VAL A 253 -9.12 -17.90 24.62
C VAL A 253 -10.62 -18.13 24.69
N LEU A 254 -11.44 -17.13 24.35
CA LEU A 254 -12.90 -17.28 24.33
C LEU A 254 -13.34 -18.39 23.37
N SER A 255 -12.77 -18.42 22.16
CA SER A 255 -13.05 -19.43 21.12
C SER A 255 -12.73 -20.85 21.61
N LYS A 256 -11.62 -21.03 22.32
CA LYS A 256 -11.24 -22.31 22.93
C LYS A 256 -12.25 -22.72 24.00
N ARG A 257 -12.66 -21.80 24.88
CA ARG A 257 -13.66 -22.08 25.94
C ARG A 257 -15.01 -22.46 25.36
N LEU A 258 -15.50 -21.72 24.36
CA LEU A 258 -16.75 -22.01 23.66
C LEU A 258 -16.78 -23.42 23.08
N ARG A 259 -15.69 -23.86 22.44
CA ARG A 259 -15.55 -25.23 21.91
C ARG A 259 -15.48 -26.32 22.99
N LEU A 260 -15.10 -25.96 24.22
CA LEU A 260 -14.98 -26.89 25.35
C LEU A 260 -16.24 -26.93 26.24
N ILE A 261 -17.28 -26.13 25.94
CA ILE A 261 -18.52 -26.12 26.73
C ILE A 261 -19.14 -27.52 26.74
N GLN A 262 -19.42 -27.99 27.95
CA GLN A 262 -20.18 -29.21 28.20
C GLN A 262 -21.64 -28.84 28.49
N TYR A 263 -22.55 -29.80 28.35
CA TYR A 263 -23.98 -29.64 28.70
C TYR A 263 -24.77 -28.63 27.84
N ILE A 264 -24.33 -28.41 26.59
CA ILE A 264 -25.14 -27.76 25.55
C ILE A 264 -25.66 -28.81 24.55
N PRO A 265 -26.87 -28.64 23.99
CA PRO A 265 -27.46 -29.66 23.13
C PRO A 265 -26.70 -29.91 21.83
N LEU A 266 -25.95 -28.92 21.33
CA LEU A 266 -25.12 -28.98 20.13
C LEU A 266 -23.75 -28.39 20.41
N LYS A 267 -22.70 -29.04 19.91
CA LYS A 267 -21.33 -28.56 20.04
C LYS A 267 -21.08 -27.35 19.13
N VAL A 268 -20.24 -26.45 19.61
CA VAL A 268 -19.70 -25.33 18.83
C VAL A 268 -18.71 -25.86 17.78
N SER A 269 -18.99 -25.62 16.49
CA SER A 269 -18.13 -26.04 15.38
C SER A 269 -17.11 -24.97 14.99
N SER A 270 -17.59 -23.79 14.60
CA SER A 270 -16.81 -22.64 14.15
C SER A 270 -17.02 -21.48 15.10
N VAL A 271 -16.12 -20.50 15.02
CA VAL A 271 -16.16 -19.27 15.78
C VAL A 271 -15.57 -18.23 14.84
N GLN A 272 -16.37 -17.24 14.44
CA GLN A 272 -15.92 -16.22 13.49
C GLN A 272 -16.09 -14.83 14.08
N PRO A 273 -15.08 -13.96 14.03
CA PRO A 273 -15.26 -12.56 14.43
C PRO A 273 -15.76 -11.70 13.26
N LEU A 274 -16.84 -10.95 13.47
CA LEU A 274 -17.40 -10.05 12.45
C LEU A 274 -17.09 -8.57 12.68
N ASP A 275 -16.49 -8.21 13.81
CA ASP A 275 -16.13 -6.81 14.08
C ASP A 275 -14.95 -6.35 13.19
N PRO A 276 -14.97 -5.12 12.63
CA PRO A 276 -13.90 -4.57 11.81
C PRO A 276 -12.51 -4.56 12.49
N ALA A 277 -12.45 -4.60 13.82
CA ALA A 277 -11.19 -4.70 14.55
C ALA A 277 -10.42 -5.98 14.23
N PHE A 278 -11.11 -7.11 14.02
CA PHE A 278 -10.48 -8.39 13.72
C PHE A 278 -9.99 -8.54 12.28
N ARG A 279 -10.40 -7.61 11.40
CA ARG A 279 -9.87 -7.47 10.04
C ARG A 279 -9.11 -6.16 9.84
N PHE A 280 -8.69 -5.52 10.95
CA PHE A 280 -7.80 -4.35 11.00
C PHE A 280 -8.35 -3.08 10.31
N THR A 281 -9.66 -2.99 10.09
CA THR A 281 -10.34 -1.87 9.43
C THR A 281 -11.10 -0.96 10.38
N SER A 282 -11.10 -1.24 11.69
CA SER A 282 -11.75 -0.38 12.68
C SER A 282 -11.03 0.98 12.78
N ILE A 283 -11.80 2.07 12.69
CA ILE A 283 -11.26 3.45 12.83
C ILE A 283 -10.64 3.63 14.21
N PHE A 284 -11.31 3.09 15.22
CA PHE A 284 -10.92 3.10 16.62
C PHE A 284 -10.98 1.66 17.12
N PRO A 285 -9.90 0.88 16.96
CA PRO A 285 -9.82 -0.46 17.51
C PRO A 285 -10.19 -0.44 19.00
N PRO A 286 -10.96 -1.43 19.49
CA PRO A 286 -11.36 -1.47 20.89
C PRO A 286 -10.12 -1.66 21.77
N GLU A 287 -10.09 -0.95 22.89
CA GLU A 287 -9.06 -1.07 23.92
C GLU A 287 -9.67 -1.79 25.14
N SER A 288 -8.83 -2.46 25.92
CA SER A 288 -9.28 -3.11 27.14
C SER A 288 -9.82 -2.10 28.14
N HIS A 289 -11.05 -2.32 28.59
CA HIS A 289 -11.76 -1.44 29.50
C HIS A 289 -11.70 -1.97 30.93
N PRO A 290 -11.37 -1.13 31.94
CA PRO A 290 -11.29 -1.57 33.34
C PRO A 290 -12.59 -2.21 33.88
N LEU A 291 -13.76 -1.67 33.48
CA LEU A 291 -15.07 -2.24 33.87
C LEU A 291 -15.43 -3.56 33.17
N ALA A 292 -14.67 -3.95 32.14
CA ALA A 292 -14.85 -5.24 31.46
C ALA A 292 -13.83 -6.28 31.94
N ASN A 293 -13.11 -6.00 33.03
CA ASN A 293 -12.34 -6.98 33.78
C ASN A 293 -13.20 -7.64 34.86
N ASP A 294 -12.89 -8.90 35.19
CA ASP A 294 -13.56 -9.73 36.22
C ASP A 294 -13.28 -9.26 37.67
N LYS A 295 -13.52 -7.97 37.97
CA LYS A 295 -13.34 -7.24 39.24
C LYS A 295 -12.00 -6.49 39.35
N GLY A 296 -12.09 -5.16 39.45
CA GLY A 296 -11.00 -4.23 39.77
C GLY A 296 -11.47 -2.78 39.80
N ASP A 297 -10.92 -1.97 40.71
CA ASP A 297 -11.27 -0.57 40.97
C ASP A 297 -11.15 0.34 39.73
N VAL A 298 -12.03 1.35 39.65
CA VAL A 298 -12.31 2.14 38.44
C VAL A 298 -11.59 3.48 38.45
N PRO A 299 -10.59 3.76 37.59
CA PRO A 299 -10.21 5.12 37.25
C PRO A 299 -11.18 5.65 36.18
N ARG A 300 -11.63 6.91 36.35
CA ARG A 300 -12.54 7.58 35.41
C ARG A 300 -11.93 7.67 34.01
N LEU A 301 -12.61 7.11 33.01
CA LEU A 301 -12.26 7.27 31.58
C LEU A 301 -13.34 8.04 30.82
N GLN A 302 -12.88 8.92 29.95
CA GLN A 302 -13.61 10.05 29.37
C GLN A 302 -13.89 9.89 27.85
N LYS A 303 -13.96 8.65 27.33
CA LYS A 303 -14.20 8.41 25.90
C LYS A 303 -15.29 7.37 25.68
N LEU A 304 -16.30 7.74 24.89
CA LEU A 304 -17.28 6.84 24.30
C LEU A 304 -16.54 5.89 23.35
N MET A 305 -16.43 4.62 23.71
CA MET A 305 -15.74 3.60 22.90
C MET A 305 -16.72 2.48 22.56
N PRO A 306 -16.68 1.92 21.34
CA PRO A 306 -17.57 0.84 20.94
C PRO A 306 -17.16 -0.47 21.64
N PHE A 307 -18.12 -1.11 22.32
CA PHE A 307 -17.90 -2.30 23.15
C PHE A 307 -18.29 -3.62 22.47
N CYS A 308 -18.85 -3.62 21.27
CA CYS A 308 -19.60 -4.77 20.76
C CYS A 308 -18.86 -5.52 19.65
N ILE A 309 -18.24 -6.65 19.98
CA ILE A 309 -17.68 -7.56 18.98
C ILE A 309 -18.80 -8.42 18.40
N GLN A 310 -19.03 -8.33 17.09
CA GLN A 310 -20.09 -9.02 16.34
C GLN A 310 -19.71 -10.47 15.92
N PRO A 311 -20.69 -11.32 15.54
CA PRO A 311 -21.04 -12.57 16.23
C PRO A 311 -20.34 -13.89 15.86
N LEU A 312 -20.51 -14.85 16.79
CA LEU A 312 -20.01 -16.22 16.81
C LEU A 312 -20.93 -17.29 16.19
N GLU A 313 -20.51 -17.93 15.10
CA GLU A 313 -21.25 -19.03 14.45
C GLU A 313 -21.31 -20.33 15.29
N LEU A 314 -22.37 -21.14 15.13
CA LEU A 314 -22.48 -22.53 15.61
C LEU A 314 -23.15 -23.36 14.51
N GLU A 315 -22.48 -24.37 13.95
CA GLU A 315 -23.02 -25.18 12.84
C GLU A 315 -24.02 -26.25 13.33
N GLY A 316 -25.00 -26.53 12.47
CA GLY A 316 -26.29 -27.11 12.85
C GLY A 316 -26.36 -28.63 12.98
N SER A 317 -27.41 -29.04 13.69
CA SER A 317 -27.95 -30.41 13.75
C SER A 317 -29.19 -30.52 12.86
N GLY A 318 -29.56 -31.72 12.41
CA GLY A 318 -30.77 -31.93 11.61
C GLY A 318 -32.10 -31.65 12.33
N ASN A 319 -32.08 -31.32 13.63
CA ASN A 319 -33.28 -31.14 14.46
C ASN A 319 -33.71 -29.67 14.64
N TRP A 320 -33.27 -28.74 13.79
CA TRP A 320 -33.76 -27.37 13.86
C TRP A 320 -35.24 -27.30 13.46
N PRO A 321 -36.05 -26.46 14.14
CA PRO A 321 -37.44 -26.21 13.77
C PRO A 321 -37.57 -25.75 12.31
N MET A 322 -38.76 -25.96 11.73
CA MET A 322 -39.07 -25.53 10.35
C MET A 322 -39.59 -24.10 10.26
N ASP A 323 -40.04 -23.54 11.38
CA ASP A 323 -40.60 -22.19 11.47
C ASP A 323 -39.50 -21.18 11.84
N ASP A 324 -39.40 -20.11 11.06
CA ASP A 324 -38.40 -19.05 11.19
C ASP A 324 -38.40 -18.39 12.58
N ILE A 325 -39.57 -18.12 13.16
CA ILE A 325 -39.70 -17.50 14.48
C ILE A 325 -39.22 -18.47 15.56
N VAL A 326 -39.56 -19.75 15.40
CA VAL A 326 -39.16 -20.80 16.34
C VAL A 326 -37.64 -21.05 16.26
N ILE A 327 -37.03 -20.93 15.08
CA ILE A 327 -35.56 -20.96 14.92
C ILE A 327 -34.91 -19.85 15.76
N GLU A 328 -35.37 -18.59 15.66
CA GLU A 328 -34.78 -17.48 16.41
C GLU A 328 -34.95 -17.64 17.94
N LYS A 329 -36.12 -18.10 18.40
CA LYS A 329 -36.32 -18.43 19.82
C LYS A 329 -35.46 -19.60 20.28
N THR A 330 -35.22 -20.59 19.40
CA THR A 330 -34.30 -21.70 19.69
C THR A 330 -32.87 -21.21 19.81
N LYS A 331 -32.40 -20.32 18.91
CA LYS A 331 -31.08 -19.69 19.01
C LYS A 331 -30.91 -18.95 20.33
N THR A 332 -31.93 -18.19 20.74
CA THR A 332 -31.95 -17.48 22.03
C THR A 332 -31.78 -18.43 23.21
N ALA A 333 -32.54 -19.53 23.23
CA ALA A 333 -32.44 -20.54 24.28
C ALA A 333 -31.04 -21.19 24.32
N PHE A 334 -30.42 -21.45 23.17
CA PHE A 334 -29.04 -21.94 23.09
C PHE A 334 -28.03 -20.93 23.63
N LEU A 335 -28.16 -19.65 23.26
CA LEU A 335 -27.29 -18.58 23.75
C LEU A 335 -27.39 -18.44 25.27
N LEU A 336 -28.60 -18.49 25.84
CA LEU A 336 -28.80 -18.48 27.29
C LEU A 336 -28.07 -19.64 27.97
N LYS A 337 -28.19 -20.86 27.42
CA LYS A 337 -27.49 -22.03 27.97
C LYS A 337 -25.97 -21.91 27.85
N ILE A 338 -25.47 -21.35 26.75
CA ILE A 338 -24.03 -21.06 26.57
C ILE A 338 -23.56 -20.06 27.64
N GLY A 339 -24.29 -18.97 27.85
CA GLY A 339 -23.98 -17.97 28.88
C GLY A 339 -23.94 -18.57 30.29
N GLU A 340 -24.93 -19.38 30.64
CA GLU A 340 -24.98 -20.10 31.92
C GLU A 340 -23.80 -21.07 32.08
N SER A 341 -23.47 -21.83 31.03
CA SER A 341 -22.34 -22.76 31.06
C SER A 341 -20.99 -22.04 31.16
N LEU A 342 -20.83 -20.87 30.52
CA LEU A 342 -19.63 -20.04 30.64
C LEU A 342 -19.46 -19.47 32.05
N GLN A 343 -20.55 -19.01 32.66
CA GLN A 343 -20.59 -18.58 34.06
C GLN A 343 -20.21 -19.72 35.00
N ASN A 344 -20.83 -20.90 34.86
CA ASN A 344 -20.63 -22.04 35.75
C ASN A 344 -19.24 -22.67 35.62
N SER A 345 -18.69 -22.76 34.41
CA SER A 345 -17.45 -23.50 34.15
C SER A 345 -16.20 -22.64 34.28
N TRP A 346 -16.27 -21.34 33.94
CA TRP A 346 -15.12 -20.44 33.93
C TRP A 346 -15.33 -19.13 34.72
N GLY A 347 -16.46 -18.97 35.41
CA GLY A 347 -16.73 -17.78 36.24
C GLY A 347 -16.90 -16.48 35.44
N MET A 348 -17.16 -16.57 34.13
CA MET A 348 -17.20 -15.42 33.23
C MET A 348 -18.48 -14.61 33.41
N THR A 349 -18.38 -13.29 33.47
CA THR A 349 -19.57 -12.44 33.51
C THR A 349 -20.26 -12.46 32.13
N CYS A 350 -21.54 -12.88 32.09
CA CYS A 350 -22.33 -12.88 30.85
C CYS A 350 -23.67 -12.17 31.07
N THR A 351 -24.10 -11.34 30.13
CA THR A 351 -25.40 -10.65 30.12
C THR A 351 -26.18 -11.07 28.89
N ALA A 352 -27.37 -11.64 29.07
CA ALA A 352 -28.22 -12.06 27.97
C ALA A 352 -29.26 -10.98 27.62
N THR A 353 -29.53 -10.82 26.33
CA THR A 353 -30.61 -10.00 25.76
C THR A 353 -31.64 -10.91 25.07
N GLU A 354 -32.63 -10.33 24.39
CA GLU A 354 -33.60 -11.13 23.63
C GLU A 354 -32.96 -11.89 22.46
N ASP A 355 -31.90 -11.35 21.84
CA ASP A 355 -31.33 -11.88 20.60
C ASP A 355 -29.84 -12.24 20.69
N ASP A 356 -29.14 -11.84 21.77
CA ASP A 356 -27.70 -12.01 21.92
C ASP A 356 -27.25 -12.27 23.37
N VAL A 357 -26.01 -12.73 23.52
CA VAL A 357 -25.33 -12.84 24.81
C VAL A 357 -24.01 -12.11 24.76
N ASP A 358 -23.86 -11.14 25.66
CA ASP A 358 -22.63 -10.36 25.85
C ASP A 358 -21.75 -11.03 26.91
N VAL A 359 -20.52 -11.36 26.54
CA VAL A 359 -19.53 -12.06 27.37
C VAL A 359 -18.36 -11.13 27.68
N PHE A 360 -18.10 -10.90 28.96
CA PHE A 360 -17.03 -10.02 29.42
C PHE A 360 -15.77 -10.84 29.65
N MET A 361 -14.65 -10.43 29.04
CA MET A 361 -13.37 -11.13 29.14
C MET A 361 -12.19 -10.22 28.81
N SER A 362 -11.15 -10.24 29.65
CA SER A 362 -9.87 -9.56 29.39
C SER A 362 -10.01 -8.07 29.06
N GLY A 363 -11.02 -7.40 29.62
CA GLY A 363 -11.31 -5.99 29.36
C GLY A 363 -12.14 -5.75 28.09
N TYR A 364 -12.61 -6.79 27.41
CA TYR A 364 -13.44 -6.70 26.21
C TYR A 364 -14.84 -7.28 26.44
N VAL A 365 -15.79 -6.88 25.60
CA VAL A 365 -17.13 -7.45 25.58
C VAL A 365 -17.38 -8.09 24.22
N PHE A 366 -17.68 -9.39 24.24
CA PHE A 366 -17.93 -10.20 23.06
C PHE A 366 -19.42 -10.49 22.93
N ARG A 367 -20.05 -10.04 21.84
CA ARG A 367 -21.46 -10.33 21.57
C ARG A 367 -21.60 -11.60 20.74
N LEU A 368 -22.18 -12.62 21.32
CA LEU A 368 -22.44 -13.89 20.65
C LEU A 368 -23.80 -13.85 19.94
N LYS A 369 -23.86 -14.28 18.67
CA LYS A 369 -25.11 -14.56 17.95
C LYS A 369 -24.95 -15.81 17.10
N ILE A 370 -25.97 -16.66 17.11
CA ILE A 370 -25.96 -17.91 16.34
C ILE A 370 -26.44 -17.64 14.92
N TRP A 371 -25.62 -18.02 13.94
CA TRP A 371 -26.07 -18.12 12.56
C TRP A 371 -26.59 -19.52 12.25
N HIS A 372 -27.61 -19.61 11.40
CA HIS A 372 -28.14 -20.86 10.87
C HIS A 372 -28.64 -20.62 9.44
N GLU A 373 -28.42 -21.58 8.53
CA GLU A 373 -28.72 -21.43 7.10
C GLU A 373 -30.19 -21.09 6.81
N ARG A 374 -31.12 -21.69 7.57
CA ARG A 374 -32.56 -21.42 7.47
C ARG A 374 -33.03 -20.22 8.30
N GLY A 375 -32.12 -19.54 9.00
CA GLY A 375 -32.48 -18.36 9.77
C GLY A 375 -32.86 -17.18 8.86
N LEU A 376 -33.64 -16.25 9.40
CA LEU A 376 -34.10 -15.07 8.67
C LEU A 376 -32.95 -14.13 8.26
N ASN A 377 -31.88 -14.10 9.05
CA ASN A 377 -30.78 -13.16 8.89
C ASN A 377 -29.66 -13.69 7.97
N LYS A 378 -29.84 -13.50 6.66
CA LYS A 378 -28.82 -13.80 5.63
C LYS A 378 -27.62 -12.83 5.66
N GLU A 379 -27.76 -11.67 6.30
CA GLU A 379 -26.71 -10.65 6.36
C GLU A 379 -25.48 -11.15 7.13
N LEU A 380 -25.68 -11.90 8.21
CA LEU A 380 -24.59 -12.48 9.01
C LEU A 380 -23.68 -13.39 8.18
N PHE A 381 -24.24 -14.17 7.26
CA PHE A 381 -23.48 -15.03 6.36
C PHE A 381 -22.60 -14.22 5.41
N VAL A 382 -23.16 -13.17 4.79
CA VAL A 382 -22.41 -12.29 3.87
C VAL A 382 -21.29 -11.58 4.61
N ARG A 383 -21.55 -11.10 5.84
CA ARG A 383 -20.56 -10.41 6.67
C ARG A 383 -19.45 -11.34 7.17
N SER A 384 -19.76 -12.60 7.43
CA SER A 384 -18.78 -13.66 7.69
C SER A 384 -17.83 -13.85 6.50
N GLN A 385 -18.37 -14.06 5.30
CA GLN A 385 -17.54 -14.21 4.09
C GLN A 385 -16.68 -12.97 3.84
N HIS A 386 -17.28 -11.78 3.93
CA HIS A 386 -16.57 -10.52 3.81
C HIS A 386 -15.43 -10.40 4.83
N SER A 387 -15.69 -10.67 6.11
CA SER A 387 -14.66 -10.60 7.16
C SER A 387 -13.47 -11.51 6.86
N SER A 388 -13.75 -12.75 6.44
CA SER A 388 -12.74 -13.72 6.03
C SER A 388 -11.90 -13.25 4.84
N MET A 389 -12.56 -12.77 3.77
CA MET A 389 -11.89 -12.29 2.56
C MET A 389 -11.02 -11.05 2.82
N ILE A 390 -11.54 -10.08 3.59
CA ILE A 390 -10.81 -8.87 3.94
C ILE A 390 -9.61 -9.17 4.85
N ASN A 391 -9.75 -10.11 5.79
CA ASN A 391 -8.63 -10.54 6.61
C ASN A 391 -7.52 -11.20 5.76
N GLY A 392 -7.90 -12.00 4.75
CA GLY A 392 -6.97 -12.53 3.76
C GLY A 392 -6.26 -11.43 2.98
N LEU A 393 -6.99 -10.40 2.54
CA LEU A 393 -6.43 -9.25 1.84
C LEU A 393 -5.43 -8.46 2.70
N GLN A 394 -5.75 -8.23 3.98
CA GLN A 394 -4.85 -7.59 4.94
C GLN A 394 -3.54 -8.36 5.11
N GLY A 395 -3.60 -9.70 5.11
CA GLY A 395 -2.41 -10.56 5.15
C GLY A 395 -1.51 -10.39 3.92
N CYS A 396 -2.09 -10.14 2.75
CA CYS A 396 -1.33 -9.86 1.52
C CYS A 396 -0.83 -8.40 1.45
N TYR A 397 -1.60 -7.45 1.99
CA TYR A 397 -1.34 -6.01 1.90
C TYR A 397 -1.42 -5.33 3.28
N PRO A 398 -0.32 -5.27 4.05
CA PRO A 398 -0.30 -4.68 5.39
C PRO A 398 -0.85 -3.25 5.50
N LEU A 399 -0.77 -2.44 4.43
CA LEU A 399 -1.30 -1.06 4.44
C LEU A 399 -2.78 -0.93 4.09
N TYR A 400 -3.46 -2.03 3.76
CA TYR A 400 -4.89 -2.01 3.47
C TYR A 400 -5.69 -1.44 4.63
N GLY A 401 -5.56 -1.99 5.84
CA GLY A 401 -6.24 -1.54 7.06
C GLY A 401 -5.99 -0.05 7.36
N PRO A 402 -4.73 0.44 7.40
CA PRO A 402 -4.43 1.86 7.53
C PRO A 402 -5.10 2.77 6.49
N VAL A 403 -5.20 2.34 5.21
CA VAL A 403 -5.88 3.10 4.14
C VAL A 403 -7.40 3.11 4.36
N VAL A 404 -7.99 1.96 4.70
CA VAL A 404 -9.42 1.86 5.01
C VAL A 404 -9.79 2.76 6.18
N ARG A 405 -8.99 2.77 7.25
CA ARG A 405 -9.27 3.57 8.44
C ARG A 405 -9.35 5.07 8.15
N ILE A 406 -8.44 5.59 7.33
CA ILE A 406 -8.48 7.00 6.93
C ILE A 406 -9.64 7.28 5.97
N ALA A 407 -9.96 6.35 5.06
CA ALA A 407 -11.13 6.44 4.19
C ALA A 407 -12.44 6.47 4.99
N LYS A 408 -12.65 5.51 5.90
CA LYS A 408 -13.81 5.47 6.81
C LYS A 408 -13.90 6.74 7.67
N ARG A 409 -12.78 7.21 8.22
CA ARG A 409 -12.75 8.46 9.00
C ARG A 409 -13.17 9.67 8.16
N TRP A 410 -12.74 9.74 6.90
CA TRP A 410 -13.15 10.80 5.98
C TRP A 410 -14.64 10.69 5.63
N VAL A 411 -15.15 9.49 5.34
CA VAL A 411 -16.60 9.26 5.10
C VAL A 411 -17.43 9.75 6.31
N ALA A 412 -16.99 9.39 7.53
CA ALA A 412 -17.63 9.82 8.76
C ALA A 412 -17.57 11.33 8.98
N SER A 413 -16.43 11.99 8.69
CA SER A 413 -16.31 13.45 8.83
C SER A 413 -17.19 14.22 7.86
N HIS A 414 -17.63 13.59 6.77
CA HIS A 414 -18.56 14.16 5.79
C HIS A 414 -20.01 13.70 6.02
N LEU A 415 -20.31 13.06 7.17
CA LEU A 415 -21.65 12.60 7.56
C LEU A 415 -22.26 11.57 6.59
N PHE A 416 -21.44 10.83 5.86
CA PHE A 416 -21.92 9.78 4.93
C PHE A 416 -22.03 8.40 5.57
N SER A 417 -21.68 8.23 6.85
CA SER A 417 -21.72 6.93 7.54
C SER A 417 -23.10 6.30 7.66
N SER A 418 -24.19 7.08 7.54
CA SER A 418 -25.56 6.55 7.50
C SER A 418 -25.94 5.99 6.14
N CYS A 419 -25.24 6.38 5.07
CA CYS A 419 -25.55 6.01 3.69
C CYS A 419 -24.57 4.95 3.16
N LEU A 420 -23.30 5.02 3.58
CA LEU A 420 -22.25 4.09 3.19
C LEU A 420 -21.93 3.17 4.36
N VAL A 421 -22.35 1.91 4.23
CA VAL A 421 -21.98 0.84 5.17
C VAL A 421 -20.47 0.61 5.14
N GLU A 422 -19.92 0.14 6.26
CA GLU A 422 -18.48 -0.02 6.42
C GLU A 422 -17.88 -1.00 5.42
N GLU A 423 -18.59 -2.10 5.12
CA GLU A 423 -18.23 -3.10 4.14
C GLU A 423 -18.09 -2.50 2.73
N ALA A 424 -18.90 -1.50 2.38
CA ALA A 424 -18.78 -0.81 1.09
C ALA A 424 -17.47 0.00 1.00
N VAL A 425 -17.10 0.71 2.07
CA VAL A 425 -15.84 1.47 2.11
C VAL A 425 -14.62 0.54 2.07
N GLU A 426 -14.70 -0.60 2.75
CA GLU A 426 -13.68 -1.66 2.72
C GLU A 426 -13.48 -2.19 1.30
N LEU A 427 -14.56 -2.56 0.63
CA LEU A 427 -14.54 -3.03 -0.75
C LEU A 427 -13.97 -1.98 -1.72
N LEU A 428 -14.37 -0.71 -1.61
CA LEU A 428 -13.83 0.38 -2.41
C LEU A 428 -12.31 0.55 -2.22
N ALA A 429 -11.83 0.48 -0.99
CA ALA A 429 -10.41 0.50 -0.71
C ALA A 429 -9.70 -0.74 -1.26
N ALA A 430 -10.33 -1.93 -1.21
CA ALA A 430 -9.76 -3.18 -1.69
C ALA A 430 -9.47 -3.15 -3.19
N HIS A 431 -10.29 -2.43 -3.96
CA HIS A 431 -10.05 -2.18 -5.39
C HIS A 431 -8.68 -1.57 -5.66
N LEU A 432 -8.23 -0.64 -4.82
CA LEU A 432 -6.93 0.03 -4.98
C LEU A 432 -5.75 -0.92 -4.88
N PHE A 433 -5.91 -2.05 -4.17
CA PHE A 433 -4.88 -3.06 -3.98
C PHE A 433 -4.98 -4.20 -5.00
N LEU A 434 -6.20 -4.64 -5.32
CA LEU A 434 -6.45 -5.75 -6.23
C LEU A 434 -6.39 -5.36 -7.72
N LYS A 435 -6.83 -4.13 -8.03
CA LYS A 435 -6.82 -3.53 -9.37
C LYS A 435 -6.05 -2.20 -9.33
N PRO A 436 -4.73 -2.22 -9.04
CA PRO A 436 -3.97 -1.00 -8.81
C PRO A 436 -3.65 -0.21 -10.08
N LEU A 437 -3.81 -0.81 -11.27
CA LEU A 437 -3.45 -0.19 -12.54
C LEU A 437 -4.22 1.12 -12.76
N PRO A 438 -3.59 2.15 -13.35
CA PRO A 438 -2.21 2.18 -13.88
C PRO A 438 -1.10 2.34 -12.82
N PHE A 439 -1.46 2.45 -11.55
CA PHE A 439 -0.51 2.56 -10.45
C PHE A 439 -0.03 1.17 -9.94
N ASN A 440 0.81 1.20 -8.90
CA ASN A 440 1.12 0.03 -8.08
C ASN A 440 0.19 -0.07 -6.87
N ALA A 441 0.13 -1.22 -6.18
CA ALA A 441 -0.59 -1.29 -4.92
C ALA A 441 -0.04 -0.24 -3.93
N PRO A 442 -0.89 0.48 -3.18
CA PRO A 442 -0.42 1.53 -2.27
C PRO A 442 0.55 1.01 -1.19
N CYS A 443 1.73 1.63 -1.08
CA CYS A 443 2.70 1.39 -0.01
C CYS A 443 2.81 2.59 0.95
N SER A 444 1.82 3.49 0.91
CA SER A 444 1.61 4.56 1.88
C SER A 444 0.12 4.78 2.14
N ARG A 445 -0.22 5.00 3.41
CA ARG A 445 -1.59 5.32 3.84
C ARG A 445 -2.14 6.60 3.19
N ILE A 446 -1.28 7.58 2.93
CA ILE A 446 -1.68 8.86 2.35
C ILE A 446 -1.95 8.69 0.86
N THR A 447 -1.04 8.04 0.13
CA THR A 447 -1.23 7.76 -1.30
C THR A 447 -2.44 6.87 -1.54
N GLY A 448 -2.65 5.84 -0.70
CA GLY A 448 -3.85 5.00 -0.78
C GLY A 448 -5.13 5.81 -0.57
N PHE A 449 -5.13 6.75 0.39
CA PHE A 449 -6.27 7.64 0.62
C PHE A 449 -6.51 8.62 -0.54
N LEU A 450 -5.45 9.21 -1.10
CA LEU A 450 -5.58 10.09 -2.28
C LEU A 450 -6.18 9.33 -3.48
N ARG A 451 -5.73 8.09 -3.71
CA ARG A 451 -6.29 7.23 -4.76
C ARG A 451 -7.72 6.80 -4.47
N PHE A 452 -8.09 6.61 -3.21
CA PHE A 452 -9.48 6.38 -2.80
C PHE A 452 -10.38 7.57 -3.19
N LEU A 453 -9.97 8.80 -2.85
CA LEU A 453 -10.72 10.00 -3.23
C LEU A 453 -10.81 10.17 -4.74
N ARG A 454 -9.71 9.88 -5.44
CA ARG A 454 -9.66 9.91 -6.90
C ARG A 454 -10.62 8.91 -7.53
N LEU A 455 -10.66 7.68 -7.01
CA LEU A 455 -11.63 6.66 -7.44
C LEU A 455 -13.05 7.18 -7.25
N LEU A 456 -13.36 7.78 -6.11
CA LEU A 456 -14.68 8.37 -5.87
C LEU A 456 -15.03 9.49 -6.86
N SER A 457 -14.07 10.33 -7.23
CA SER A 457 -14.30 11.48 -8.11
C SER A 457 -14.32 11.15 -9.59
N GLU A 458 -13.52 10.16 -10.04
CA GLU A 458 -13.33 9.85 -11.47
C GLU A 458 -14.17 8.65 -11.92
N TYR A 459 -14.64 7.79 -11.01
CA TYR A 459 -15.43 6.62 -11.39
C TYR A 459 -16.83 7.03 -11.86
N ASP A 460 -17.25 6.47 -13.00
CA ASP A 460 -18.59 6.66 -13.53
C ASP A 460 -19.58 5.70 -12.85
N TRP A 461 -20.14 6.16 -11.73
CA TRP A 461 -21.15 5.42 -10.96
C TRP A 461 -22.48 5.20 -11.71
N THR A 462 -22.72 5.92 -12.81
CA THR A 462 -23.99 5.84 -13.55
C THR A 462 -23.98 4.76 -14.61
N PHE A 463 -22.87 4.59 -15.32
CA PHE A 463 -22.78 3.67 -16.47
C PHE A 463 -21.86 2.48 -16.24
N SER A 464 -21.07 2.48 -15.16
CA SER A 464 -20.14 1.39 -14.85
C SER A 464 -20.53 0.66 -13.57
N ALA A 465 -20.72 -0.66 -13.69
CA ALA A 465 -20.90 -1.53 -12.54
C ALA A 465 -19.56 -1.77 -11.84
N TRP A 466 -19.54 -1.58 -10.52
CA TRP A 466 -18.33 -1.79 -9.74
C TRP A 466 -18.15 -3.28 -9.42
N LEU A 467 -17.10 -3.88 -9.98
CA LEU A 467 -16.80 -5.32 -9.89
C LEU A 467 -15.43 -5.55 -9.24
N LEU A 468 -15.43 -6.24 -8.10
CA LEU A 468 -14.25 -6.77 -7.45
C LEU A 468 -14.27 -8.30 -7.61
N THR A 469 -13.39 -8.82 -8.46
CA THR A 469 -13.28 -10.25 -8.83
C THR A 469 -11.89 -10.75 -8.56
#